data_AF-I6V3S7-F1
#
_entry.id   AF-I6V3S7-F1
#
_cell.length_a   1.000
_cell.length_b   1.000
_cell.length_c   1.000
_cell.angle_alpha   90.00
_cell.angle_beta   90.00
_cell.angle_gamma   90.00
#
_symmetry.space_group_name_H-M   'P 1'
#
loop_
_entity.id
_entity.type
_entity.pdbx_description
1 polymer ?
#
loop_
_entity_poly.entity_id
_entity_poly.type
_entity_poly.pdbx_seq_one_letter_code
_entity_poly.pdbx_strand_id
1 'polypeptide(L)'
;MAKLAVIRIRGRVNVKRPVRDTLAMLRLHRVNHCVIVDDTPSYLGMLQKAKDYITWGEINAETLAKLIRKRGRLIGNKPVTDEYVKEKLGMTIEEFAQKVVNGEMSLKDLPNLKPVFRLHPPRGGFRGSKKRSFKEGGALGYRGEKINELIERML
;
A
#
# COMPACT_ATOMS: atom_id res chain seq x y z
N MET A 1 -4.79 2.27 -16.23
CA MET A 1 -5.29 2.19 -14.85
C MET A 1 -4.11 2.33 -13.93
N ALA A 2 -4.06 3.39 -13.14
CA ALA A 2 -3.01 3.60 -12.17
C ALA A 2 -3.21 2.70 -10.95
N LYS A 3 -2.10 2.24 -10.34
CA LYS A 3 -2.14 1.53 -9.06
C LYS A 3 -1.91 2.52 -7.93
N LEU A 4 -2.77 2.47 -6.91
CA LEU A 4 -2.68 3.33 -5.74
C LEU A 4 -2.15 2.52 -4.55
N ALA A 5 -1.09 3.02 -3.92
CA ALA A 5 -0.64 2.53 -2.63
C ALA A 5 -1.40 3.25 -1.51
N VAL A 6 -1.97 2.48 -0.58
CA VAL A 6 -2.78 3.00 0.52
C VAL A 6 -2.18 2.57 1.84
N ILE A 7 -1.81 3.54 2.69
CA ILE A 7 -1.20 3.29 4.00
C ILE A 7 -2.10 3.84 5.11
N ARG A 8 -2.35 3.02 6.13
CA ARG A 8 -3.03 3.47 7.35
C ARG A 8 -2.08 4.18 8.30
N ILE A 9 -2.32 5.46 8.58
CA ILE A 9 -1.48 6.28 9.46
C ILE A 9 -2.02 6.32 10.89
N ARG A 10 -3.34 6.43 11.06
CA ARG A 10 -3.97 6.59 12.38
C ARG A 10 -4.48 5.28 12.97
N GLY A 11 -4.50 5.24 14.30
CA GLY A 11 -4.94 4.11 15.12
C GLY A 11 -6.42 3.76 14.99
N ARG A 12 -6.88 2.84 15.85
CA ARG A 12 -8.24 2.28 15.84
C ARG A 12 -9.21 2.95 16.82
N VAL A 13 -8.70 3.78 17.71
CA VAL A 13 -9.49 4.41 18.77
C VAL A 13 -10.32 5.55 18.19
N ASN A 14 -11.57 5.67 18.64
CA ASN A 14 -12.52 6.72 18.25
C ASN A 14 -12.70 6.85 16.72
N VAL A 15 -12.77 5.72 16.02
CA VAL A 15 -13.09 5.67 14.59
C VAL A 15 -14.61 5.50 14.43
N LYS A 16 -15.25 6.40 13.67
CA LYS A 16 -16.67 6.28 13.32
C LYS A 16 -16.92 4.93 12.63
N ARG A 17 -18.04 4.25 12.95
CA ARG A 17 -18.37 2.92 12.41
C ARG A 17 -18.23 2.84 10.87
N PRO A 18 -18.79 3.78 10.08
CA PRO A 18 -18.69 3.70 8.61
C PRO A 18 -17.25 3.74 8.10
N VAL A 19 -16.36 4.48 8.77
CA VAL A 19 -14.95 4.58 8.39
C VAL A 19 -14.20 3.32 8.80
N ARG A 20 -14.48 2.79 10.00
CA ARG A 20 -13.90 1.53 10.47
C ARG A 20 -14.21 0.38 9.52
N ASP A 21 -15.46 0.29 9.07
CA ASP A 21 -15.90 -0.79 8.18
C ASP A 21 -15.27 -0.63 6.78
N THR A 22 -15.16 0.60 6.28
CA THR A 22 -14.42 0.91 5.03
C THR A 22 -12.95 0.49 5.12
N LEU A 23 -12.27 0.80 6.22
CA LEU A 23 -10.88 0.38 6.46
C LEU A 23 -10.74 -1.15 6.56
N ALA A 24 -11.74 -1.84 7.12
CA ALA A 24 -11.76 -3.29 7.20
C ALA A 24 -11.94 -3.93 5.81
N MET A 25 -12.82 -3.39 4.97
CA MET A 25 -12.98 -3.83 3.57
C MET A 25 -11.70 -3.65 2.75
N LEU A 26 -10.97 -2.55 2.96
CA LEU A 26 -9.64 -2.32 2.37
C LEU A 26 -8.53 -3.17 3.00
N ARG A 27 -8.82 -4.02 3.99
CA ARG A 27 -7.85 -4.86 4.73
C ARG A 27 -6.83 -4.08 5.56
N LEU A 28 -7.07 -2.78 5.78
CA LEU A 28 -6.22 -1.87 6.55
C LEU A 28 -6.54 -1.94 8.05
N HIS A 29 -6.28 -3.09 8.66
CA HIS A 29 -6.64 -3.31 10.05
C HIS A 29 -5.70 -2.59 11.04
N ARG A 30 -4.39 -2.51 10.80
CA ARG A 30 -3.41 -1.91 11.74
C ARG A 30 -2.71 -0.71 11.11
N VAL A 31 -2.09 0.12 11.94
CA VAL A 31 -1.23 1.22 11.47
C VAL A 31 -0.03 0.67 10.69
N ASN A 32 0.45 1.45 9.74
CA ASN A 32 1.56 1.09 8.83
C ASN A 32 1.30 -0.19 8.02
N HIS A 33 0.05 -0.63 7.89
CA HIS A 33 -0.31 -1.57 6.85
C HIS A 33 -0.46 -0.81 5.53
N CYS A 34 0.07 -1.41 4.47
CA CYS A 34 -0.02 -0.95 3.11
C CYS A 34 -0.77 -1.97 2.26
N VAL A 35 -1.66 -1.49 1.40
CA VAL A 35 -2.39 -2.27 0.40
C VAL A 35 -2.31 -1.54 -0.93
N ILE A 36 -2.18 -2.29 -2.03
CA ILE A 36 -2.24 -1.74 -3.38
C ILE A 36 -3.65 -1.97 -3.92
N VAL A 37 -4.27 -0.93 -4.44
CA VAL A 37 -5.62 -0.96 -5.01
C VAL A 37 -5.61 -0.32 -6.40
N ASP A 38 -6.66 -0.61 -7.17
CA ASP A 38 -6.87 -0.02 -8.49
C ASP A 38 -7.54 1.36 -8.39
N ASP A 39 -7.33 2.21 -9.38
CA ASP A 39 -7.91 3.57 -9.49
C ASP A 39 -9.40 3.57 -9.93
N THR A 40 -10.20 2.62 -9.45
CA THR A 40 -11.63 2.57 -9.80
C THR A 40 -12.45 3.60 -9.01
N PRO A 41 -13.57 4.13 -9.57
CA PRO A 41 -14.43 5.08 -8.87
C PRO A 41 -14.94 4.56 -7.51
N SER A 42 -15.14 3.24 -7.40
CA SER A 42 -15.52 2.58 -6.15
C SER A 42 -14.43 2.69 -5.08
N TYR A 43 -13.17 2.36 -5.44
CA TYR A 43 -12.06 2.51 -4.51
C TYR A 43 -11.81 3.98 -4.16
N LEU A 44 -11.87 4.89 -5.12
CA LEU A 44 -11.72 6.32 -4.87
C LEU A 44 -12.75 6.85 -3.86
N GLY A 45 -14.01 6.42 -3.96
CA GLY A 45 -15.05 6.74 -2.97
C GLY A 45 -14.72 6.21 -1.57
N MET A 46 -14.20 4.98 -1.47
CA MET A 46 -13.75 4.40 -0.20
C MET A 46 -12.56 5.15 0.40
N LEU A 47 -11.58 5.53 -0.42
CA LEU A 47 -10.41 6.29 0.01
C LEU A 47 -10.82 7.67 0.52
N GLN A 48 -11.72 8.35 -0.20
CA GLN A 48 -12.25 9.65 0.21
C GLN A 48 -13.01 9.56 1.53
N LYS A 49 -13.79 8.49 1.76
CA LYS A 49 -14.51 8.25 3.03
C LYS A 49 -13.55 8.00 4.20
N ALA A 50 -12.40 7.39 3.94
CA ALA A 50 -11.40 7.07 4.96
C ALA A 50 -10.26 8.10 5.10
N LYS A 51 -10.32 9.23 4.36
CA LYS A 51 -9.20 10.17 4.16
C LYS A 51 -8.50 10.65 5.42
N ASP A 52 -9.23 10.78 6.53
CA ASP A 52 -8.72 11.29 7.79
C ASP A 52 -7.90 10.25 8.59
N TYR A 53 -7.74 9.03 8.08
CA TYR A 53 -7.01 7.94 8.72
C TYR A 53 -5.91 7.32 7.86
N ILE A 54 -5.97 7.53 6.55
CA ILE A 54 -5.08 6.93 5.56
C ILE A 54 -4.33 8.01 4.79
N THR A 55 -3.30 7.57 4.08
CA THR A 55 -2.68 8.33 3.00
C THR A 55 -2.60 7.44 1.77
N TRP A 56 -2.70 8.03 0.58
CA TRP A 56 -2.59 7.28 -0.66
C TRP A 56 -1.96 8.10 -1.77
N GLY A 57 -1.47 7.41 -2.80
CA GLY A 57 -0.90 8.00 -4.01
C GLY A 57 -0.51 6.92 -5.02
N GLU A 58 -0.08 7.35 -6.19
CA GLU A 58 0.40 6.52 -7.29
C GLU A 58 1.73 5.86 -6.93
N ILE A 59 1.82 4.54 -7.14
CA ILE A 59 3.04 3.78 -6.86
C ILE A 59 3.85 3.52 -8.13
N ASN A 60 5.16 3.68 -8.02
CA ASN A 60 6.10 3.36 -9.09
C ASN A 60 6.49 1.89 -9.10
N ALA A 61 6.80 1.35 -10.27
CA ALA A 61 7.22 -0.05 -10.43
C ALA A 61 8.45 -0.39 -9.59
N GLU A 62 9.44 0.51 -9.53
CA GLU A 62 10.64 0.35 -8.70
C GLU A 62 10.30 0.23 -7.21
N THR A 63 9.43 1.11 -6.71
CA THR A 63 9.01 1.11 -5.31
C THR A 63 8.19 -0.13 -4.98
N LEU A 64 7.35 -0.58 -5.91
CA LEU A 64 6.58 -1.82 -5.77
C LEU A 64 7.50 -3.05 -5.75
N ALA A 65 8.52 -3.11 -6.62
CA ALA A 65 9.50 -4.20 -6.61
C ALA A 65 10.25 -4.28 -5.27
N LYS A 66 10.75 -3.13 -4.76
CA LYS A 66 11.38 -3.03 -3.43
C LYS A 66 10.42 -3.47 -2.32
N LEU A 67 9.14 -3.10 -2.41
CA LEU A 67 8.10 -3.46 -1.46
C LEU A 67 7.86 -4.97 -1.43
N ILE A 68 7.74 -5.61 -2.60
CA ILE A 68 7.54 -7.06 -2.72
C ILE A 68 8.76 -7.80 -2.17
N ARG A 69 9.98 -7.42 -2.58
CA ARG A 69 11.21 -8.10 -2.13
C ARG A 69 11.43 -8.00 -0.62
N LYS A 70 11.20 -6.83 -0.01
CA LYS A 70 11.45 -6.61 1.43
C LYS A 70 10.28 -7.02 2.34
N ARG A 71 9.04 -6.80 1.90
CA ARG A 71 7.84 -6.90 2.76
C ARG A 71 6.77 -7.84 2.22
N GLY A 72 6.96 -8.40 1.01
CA GLY A 72 6.12 -9.45 0.47
C GLY A 72 6.16 -10.70 1.36
N ARG A 73 4.98 -11.22 1.67
CA ARG A 73 4.83 -12.42 2.50
C ARG A 73 3.83 -13.35 1.86
N LEU A 74 4.16 -14.63 1.83
CA LEU A 74 3.29 -15.70 1.41
C LEU A 74 2.43 -16.22 2.57
N ILE A 75 1.44 -17.06 2.26
CA ILE A 75 0.73 -17.88 3.26
C ILE A 75 1.77 -18.65 4.10
N GLY A 76 1.53 -18.72 5.42
CA GLY A 76 2.53 -19.22 6.37
C GLY A 76 3.60 -18.18 6.78
N ASN A 77 3.47 -16.91 6.38
CA ASN A 77 4.42 -15.81 6.69
C ASN A 77 5.82 -16.00 6.12
N LYS A 78 5.99 -16.86 5.10
CA LYS A 78 7.27 -17.00 4.40
C LYS A 78 7.57 -15.75 3.56
N PRO A 79 8.83 -15.31 3.46
CA PRO A 79 9.20 -14.20 2.57
C PRO A 79 9.01 -14.59 1.10
N VAL A 80 8.78 -13.61 0.25
CA VAL A 80 8.84 -13.79 -1.21
C VAL A 80 10.30 -13.77 -1.63
N THR A 81 10.72 -14.78 -2.39
CA THR A 81 12.06 -14.87 -2.98
C THR A 81 11.99 -14.72 -4.49
N ASP A 82 13.07 -14.24 -5.11
CA ASP A 82 13.17 -14.10 -6.56
C ASP A 82 12.96 -15.46 -7.27
N GLU A 83 13.47 -16.53 -6.67
CA GLU A 83 13.28 -17.92 -7.13
C GLU A 83 11.80 -18.31 -7.18
N TYR A 84 11.03 -17.97 -6.14
CA TYR A 84 9.60 -18.30 -6.07
C TYR A 84 8.80 -17.59 -7.17
N VAL A 85 9.10 -16.31 -7.39
CA VAL A 85 8.44 -15.53 -8.44
C VAL A 85 8.80 -16.08 -9.82
N LYS A 86 10.08 -16.44 -10.04
CA LYS A 86 10.53 -17.04 -11.29
C LYS A 86 9.91 -18.42 -11.54
N GLU A 87 9.80 -19.27 -10.52
CA GLU A 87 9.19 -20.60 -10.63
C GLU A 87 7.69 -20.51 -10.97
N LYS A 88 6.96 -19.58 -10.33
CA LYS A 88 5.50 -19.50 -10.50
C LYS A 88 5.04 -18.66 -11.68
N LEU A 89 5.77 -17.60 -12.01
CA LEU A 89 5.37 -16.64 -13.03
C LEU A 89 6.33 -16.56 -14.22
N GLY A 90 7.50 -17.23 -14.15
CA GLY A 90 8.49 -17.21 -15.23
C GLY A 90 9.18 -15.86 -15.42
N MET A 91 9.02 -14.92 -14.49
CA MET A 91 9.51 -13.54 -14.61
C MET A 91 10.24 -13.08 -13.35
N THR A 92 10.98 -11.98 -13.47
CA THR A 92 11.64 -11.31 -12.34
C THR A 92 10.64 -10.51 -11.50
N ILE A 93 11.02 -10.11 -10.28
CA ILE A 93 10.18 -9.27 -9.41
C ILE A 93 9.96 -7.89 -10.04
N GLU A 94 11.00 -7.36 -10.69
CA GLU A 94 10.99 -6.06 -11.36
C GLU A 94 10.00 -6.06 -12.54
N GLU A 95 10.04 -7.08 -13.40
CA GLU A 95 9.09 -7.24 -14.51
C GLU A 95 7.66 -7.44 -14.00
N PHE A 96 7.50 -8.25 -12.95
CA PHE A 96 6.19 -8.45 -12.33
C PHE A 96 5.63 -7.15 -11.79
N ALA A 97 6.44 -6.35 -11.10
CA ALA A 97 6.03 -5.05 -10.58
C ALA A 97 5.65 -4.09 -11.72
N GLN A 98 6.41 -4.07 -12.81
CA GLN A 98 6.09 -3.24 -13.98
C GLN A 98 4.74 -3.62 -14.61
N LYS A 99 4.50 -4.92 -14.83
CA LYS A 99 3.22 -5.42 -15.36
C LYS A 99 2.05 -5.12 -14.44
N VAL A 100 2.25 -5.19 -13.13
CA VAL A 100 1.23 -4.83 -12.15
C VAL A 100 0.93 -3.33 -12.22
N VAL A 101 1.92 -2.45 -12.26
CA VAL A 101 1.70 -0.99 -12.36
C VAL A 101 1.02 -0.62 -13.68
N ASN A 102 1.39 -1.26 -14.78
CA ASN A 102 0.77 -1.06 -16.10
C ASN A 102 -0.67 -1.60 -16.17
N GLY A 103 -1.09 -2.45 -15.22
CA GLY A 103 -2.42 -3.04 -15.18
C GLY A 103 -2.59 -4.31 -16.03
N GLU A 104 -1.50 -4.88 -16.53
CA GLU A 104 -1.49 -6.15 -17.28
C GLU A 104 -1.64 -7.36 -16.34
N MET A 105 -1.21 -7.22 -15.07
CA MET A 105 -1.29 -8.27 -14.06
C MET A 105 -1.84 -7.75 -12.72
N SER A 106 -2.34 -8.67 -11.91
CA SER A 106 -2.78 -8.44 -10.54
C SER A 106 -1.79 -9.03 -9.54
N LEU A 107 -1.70 -8.42 -8.35
CA LEU A 107 -0.97 -9.01 -7.22
C LEU A 107 -1.54 -10.37 -6.79
N LYS A 108 -2.80 -10.67 -7.14
CA LYS A 108 -3.44 -11.95 -6.86
C LYS A 108 -2.91 -13.09 -7.75
N ASP A 109 -2.29 -12.76 -8.88
CA ASP A 109 -1.80 -13.74 -9.83
C ASP A 109 -0.56 -14.45 -9.29
N LEU A 110 0.17 -13.83 -8.35
CA LEU A 110 1.22 -14.51 -7.60
C LEU A 110 0.58 -15.42 -6.53
N PRO A 111 0.71 -16.76 -6.65
CA PRO A 111 0.03 -17.68 -5.74
C PRO A 111 0.48 -17.45 -4.30
N ASN A 112 -0.48 -17.58 -3.36
CA ASN A 112 -0.25 -17.47 -1.92
C ASN A 112 0.29 -16.11 -1.43
N LEU A 113 0.38 -15.08 -2.26
CA LEU A 113 0.79 -13.75 -1.80
C LEU A 113 -0.27 -13.14 -0.87
N LYS A 114 0.16 -12.67 0.30
CA LYS A 114 -0.72 -11.93 1.21
C LYS A 114 -1.00 -10.53 0.63
N PRO A 115 -2.27 -10.08 0.60
CA PRO A 115 -2.64 -8.80 -0.01
C PRO A 115 -2.25 -7.57 0.84
N VAL A 116 -1.60 -7.77 1.99
CA VAL A 116 -1.28 -6.70 2.95
C VAL A 116 0.21 -6.71 3.23
N PHE A 117 0.87 -5.60 2.93
CA PHE A 117 2.27 -5.37 3.25
C PHE A 117 2.37 -4.70 4.62
N ARG A 118 3.13 -5.31 5.55
CA ARG A 118 3.34 -4.76 6.90
C ARG A 118 4.61 -3.93 6.91
N LEU A 119 4.47 -2.62 6.99
CA LEU A 119 5.59 -1.68 6.97
C LEU A 119 6.07 -1.31 8.37
N HIS A 120 7.31 -0.84 8.46
CA HIS A 120 7.83 -0.21 9.65
C HIS A 120 7.41 1.27 9.71
N PRO A 121 7.32 1.92 10.88
CA PRO A 121 7.28 3.38 10.96
C PRO A 121 8.37 4.05 10.11
N PRO A 122 8.08 5.22 9.50
CA PRO A 122 9.04 5.90 8.64
C PRO A 122 10.28 6.34 9.41
N ARG A 123 11.47 6.10 8.85
CA ARG A 123 12.74 6.63 9.38
C ARG A 123 12.68 8.16 9.49
N GLY A 124 12.99 8.70 10.66
CA GLY A 124 12.87 10.14 10.95
C GLY A 124 11.42 10.62 11.18
N GLY A 125 10.45 9.71 11.32
CA GLY A 125 9.06 10.06 11.64
C GLY A 125 8.26 10.67 10.47
N PHE A 126 7.02 11.07 10.73
CA PHE A 126 6.21 11.74 9.72
C PHE A 126 6.59 13.22 9.65
N ARG A 127 6.84 13.73 8.43
CA ARG A 127 7.12 15.16 8.17
C ARG A 127 5.81 15.95 8.21
N GLY A 128 5.19 16.05 9.39
CA GLY A 128 3.93 16.74 9.57
C GLY A 128 2.98 16.07 10.57
N SER A 129 1.94 16.81 10.95
CA SER A 129 0.93 16.32 11.88
C SER A 129 0.12 15.16 11.30
N LYS A 130 -0.01 14.06 12.05
CA LYS A 130 -0.93 12.94 11.75
C LYS A 130 -2.42 13.30 11.86
N LYS A 131 -2.74 14.56 12.16
CA LYS A 131 -4.11 15.08 12.26
C LYS A 131 -4.49 16.02 11.11
N ARG A 132 -3.53 16.40 10.25
CA ARG A 132 -3.76 17.33 9.13
C ARG A 132 -3.54 16.65 7.79
N SER A 133 -4.14 17.20 6.74
CA SER A 133 -3.96 16.73 5.37
C SER A 133 -2.55 17.03 4.86
N PHE A 134 -2.06 16.26 3.89
CA PHE A 134 -0.76 16.47 3.27
C PHE A 134 -0.65 17.83 2.58
N LYS A 135 -1.74 18.30 1.97
CA LYS A 135 -1.83 19.65 1.35
C LYS A 135 -1.56 20.77 2.36
N GLU A 136 -1.92 20.58 3.63
CA GLU A 136 -1.71 21.52 4.73
C GLU A 136 -0.40 21.25 5.51
N GLY A 137 0.53 20.47 4.94
CA GLY A 137 1.77 20.09 5.61
C GLY A 137 1.61 18.99 6.68
N GLY A 138 0.49 18.27 6.66
CA GLY A 138 0.22 17.11 7.51
C GLY A 138 0.62 15.79 6.86
N ALA A 139 0.09 14.69 7.40
CA ALA A 139 0.43 13.34 6.94
C ALA A 139 -0.70 12.60 6.19
N LEU A 140 -1.94 13.08 6.27
CA LEU A 140 -3.14 12.36 5.82
C LEU A 140 -3.54 12.71 4.38
N GLY A 141 -4.38 11.89 3.78
CA GLY A 141 -4.97 12.19 2.47
C GLY A 141 -4.07 11.82 1.29
N TYR A 142 -4.43 12.36 0.12
CA TYR A 142 -3.73 12.16 -1.14
C TYR A 142 -2.37 12.86 -1.17
N ARG A 143 -1.33 12.14 -1.63
CA ARG A 143 0.05 12.63 -1.75
C ARG A 143 0.59 12.68 -3.16
N GLY A 144 -0.10 12.07 -4.11
CA GLY A 144 0.46 11.82 -5.44
C GLY A 144 1.65 10.86 -5.39
N GLU A 145 2.57 11.05 -6.33
CA GLU A 145 3.87 10.37 -6.45
C GLU A 145 4.77 10.43 -5.21
N LYS A 146 4.55 11.41 -4.30
CA LYS A 146 5.31 11.54 -3.05
C LYS A 146 5.04 10.39 -2.06
N ILE A 147 4.07 9.52 -2.35
CA ILE A 147 3.88 8.29 -1.58
C ILE A 147 5.09 7.35 -1.69
N ASN A 148 5.81 7.37 -2.82
CA ASN A 148 6.96 6.51 -3.06
C ASN A 148 8.10 6.82 -2.07
N GLU A 149 8.41 8.11 -1.85
CA GLU A 149 9.38 8.56 -0.84
C GLU A 149 8.98 8.10 0.58
N LEU A 150 7.68 8.15 0.90
CA LEU A 150 7.19 7.68 2.20
C LEU A 150 7.38 6.17 2.35
N ILE A 151 7.04 5.39 1.33
CA ILE A 151 7.21 3.92 1.34
C ILE A 151 8.68 3.58 1.52
N GLU A 152 9.60 4.21 0.79
CA GLU A 152 11.03 3.95 0.92
C GLU A 152 11.56 4.19 2.33
N ARG A 153 11.05 5.21 3.03
CA ARG A 153 11.39 5.48 4.43
C ARG A 153 10.77 4.47 5.41
N MET A 154 9.71 3.78 5.01
CA MET A 154 8.99 2.77 5.80
C MET A 154 9.42 1.31 5.50
N LEU A 155 10.24 1.10 4.46
CA LEU A 155 10.84 -0.19 4.09
C LEU A 155 12.04 -0.53 4.97
#